data_AF-A0A844KNN4-F1
#
_entry.id   AF-A0A844KNN4-F1
#
_cell.length_a   1.000
_cell.length_b   1.000
_cell.length_c   1.000
_cell.angle_alpha   90.00
_cell.angle_beta   90.00
_cell.angle_gamma   90.00
#
_symmetry.space_group_name_H-M   'P 1'
#
loop_
_entity.id
_entity.type
_entity.pdbx_description
1 polymer ?
#
loop_
_entity_poly.entity_id
_entity_poly.type
_entity_poly.pdbx_seq_one_letter_code
_entity_poly.pdbx_strand_id
1 'polypeptide(L)' 'MNMKDLKIPFNAPLNELDTEVQTYGCRANNPDICANNSITDICAFTSKDCICRKPSRAWKKQYHKLSEGQTHE' A
#
# COMPACT_ATOMS: atom_id res chain seq x y z
N MET A 1 -1.11 9.59 14.63
CA MET A 1 -0.34 8.87 13.58
C MET A 1 0.13 9.91 12.59
N ASN A 2 1.44 10.04 12.37
CA ASN A 2 1.96 10.99 11.39
C ASN A 2 1.82 10.39 9.99
N MET A 3 1.42 11.18 8.98
CA MET A 3 1.29 10.69 7.60
C MET A 3 2.60 10.11 7.03
N LYS A 4 3.75 10.53 7.57
CA LYS A 4 5.07 10.00 7.19
C LYS A 4 5.21 8.50 7.47
N ASP A 5 4.57 8.00 8.52
CA ASP A 5 4.63 6.58 8.91
C ASP A 5 3.81 5.70 7.96
N LEU A 6 2.89 6.30 7.20
CA LEU A 6 2.04 5.60 6.25
C LEU A 6 2.62 5.56 4.84
N LYS A 7 3.76 6.21 4.56
CA LYS A 7 4.45 6.06 3.26
C LYS A 7 5.37 4.85 3.32
N ILE A 8 4.88 3.71 2.85
CA ILE A 8 5.60 2.44 2.85
C ILE A 8 6.30 2.26 1.50
N PRO A 9 7.61 1.93 1.44
CA PRO A 9 8.28 1.66 0.17
C PRO A 9 7.59 0.55 -0.62
N PHE A 10 7.49 0.70 -1.94
CA PHE A 10 6.84 -0.28 -2.81
C PHE A 10 7.44 -1.69 -2.73
N ASN A 11 8.73 -1.78 -2.40
CA ASN A 11 9.48 -3.03 -2.25
C ASN A 11 9.61 -3.51 -0.79
N ALA A 12 9.01 -2.84 0.19
CA ALA A 12 9.04 -3.31 1.57
C ALA A 12 8.31 -4.65 1.70
N PRO A 13 8.67 -5.52 2.67
CA PRO A 13 7.95 -6.77 2.94
C PRO A 13 6.45 -6.57 3.12
N LEU A 14 5.64 -7.59 2.82
CA LEU A 14 4.19 -7.52 3.01
C LEU A 14 3.85 -7.33 4.49
N ASN A 15 2.90 -6.43 4.74
CA ASN A 15 2.20 -6.32 6.01
C ASN A 15 1.05 -7.34 6.06
N GLU A 16 0.63 -7.76 7.25
CA GLU A 16 -0.46 -8.73 7.44
C GLU A 16 -1.80 -8.29 6.83
N LEU A 17 -2.02 -6.97 6.67
CA LEU A 17 -3.23 -6.41 6.08
C LEU A 17 -3.11 -6.15 4.57
N ASP A 18 -1.93 -6.34 3.98
CA ASP A 18 -1.74 -6.23 2.54
C ASP A 18 -2.43 -7.40 1.83
N THR A 19 -3.13 -7.11 0.73
CA THR A 19 -3.70 -8.12 -0.16
C THR A 19 -3.45 -7.73 -1.61
N GLU A 20 -3.86 -8.55 -2.58
CA GLU A 20 -3.78 -8.20 -4.00
C GLU A 20 -4.48 -6.88 -4.36
N VAL A 21 -5.48 -6.46 -3.58
CA VAL A 21 -6.37 -5.32 -3.89
C VAL A 21 -6.27 -4.17 -2.91
N GLN A 22 -5.50 -4.30 -1.83
CA GLN A 22 -5.32 -3.24 -0.84
C GLN A 22 -3.91 -3.24 -0.24
N THR A 23 -3.53 -2.11 0.37
CA THR A 23 -2.30 -2.03 1.16
C THR A 23 -2.51 -1.38 2.51
N TYR A 24 -1.79 -1.84 3.54
CA TYR A 24 -1.58 -1.04 4.73
C TYR A 24 -0.60 0.09 4.43
N GLY A 25 -1.02 1.32 4.73
CA GLY A 25 -0.30 2.51 4.28
C GLY A 25 -0.38 2.70 2.76
N CYS A 26 0.26 3.77 2.30
CA CYS A 26 0.44 4.10 0.90
C CYS A 26 1.74 3.49 0.37
N ARG A 27 1.62 2.55 -0.58
CA ARG A 27 2.76 1.97 -1.31
C ARG A 27 3.01 2.61 -2.68
N ALA A 28 2.40 3.76 -2.98
CA ALA A 28 2.65 4.46 -4.23
C ALA A 28 4.08 5.06 -4.22
N ASN A 29 4.85 4.85 -5.30
CA ASN A 29 6.20 5.43 -5.43
C ASN A 29 6.15 6.97 -5.35
N ASN A 30 5.14 7.56 -5.98
CA ASN A 30 4.84 8.98 -5.88
C ASN A 30 3.34 9.16 -5.57
N PRO A 31 2.99 9.38 -4.29
CA PRO A 31 1.60 9.60 -3.90
C PRO A 31 1.01 10.92 -4.40
N ASP A 32 1.83 11.94 -4.70
CA ASP A 32 1.38 13.28 -5.05
C ASP A 32 0.64 13.33 -6.39
N ILE A 33 0.92 12.35 -7.28
CA ILE A 33 0.26 12.19 -8.58
C ILE A 33 -0.86 11.14 -8.58
N CYS A 34 -1.15 10.52 -7.43
CA CYS A 34 -2.16 9.48 -7.34
C CYS A 34 -3.57 10.09 -7.41
N ALA A 35 -4.38 9.67 -8.38
CA ALA A 35 -5.77 10.14 -8.53
C ALA A 35 -6.67 9.83 -7.32
N ASN A 36 -6.29 8.87 -6.48
CA ASN A 36 -7.03 8.52 -5.27
C ASN A 36 -6.39 9.13 -4.00
N ASN A 37 -5.37 9.99 -4.13
CA ASN A 37 -4.74 10.64 -2.98
C ASN A 37 -5.77 11.47 -2.21
N SER A 38 -5.72 11.41 -0.87
CA SER A 38 -6.57 12.18 0.04
C SER A 38 -8.08 11.94 -0.06
N ILE A 39 -8.52 10.92 -0.81
CA ILE A 39 -9.94 10.52 -0.81
C ILE A 39 -10.22 9.69 0.45
N THR A 40 -11.15 10.17 1.27
CA THR A 40 -11.62 9.48 2.48
C THR A 40 -12.04 8.04 2.19
N ASP A 41 -11.73 7.13 3.11
CA ASP A 41 -11.99 5.68 3.05
C ASP A 41 -11.30 4.93 1.88
N ILE A 42 -10.58 5.62 0.98
CA ILE A 42 -9.81 5.03 -0.12
C ILE A 42 -8.31 5.17 0.10
N CYS A 43 -7.85 6.37 0.49
CA CYS A 43 -6.45 6.68 0.65
C CYS A 43 -5.98 6.38 2.06
N ALA A 44 -4.90 5.61 2.22
CA ALA A 44 -4.34 5.29 3.52
C ALA A 44 -4.05 6.53 4.38
N PHE A 45 -3.69 7.67 3.79
CA PHE A 45 -3.41 8.91 4.53
C PHE A 45 -4.64 9.54 5.20
N THR A 46 -5.84 9.23 4.73
CA THR A 46 -7.10 9.82 5.20
C THR A 46 -8.11 8.80 5.72
N SER A 47 -7.91 7.52 5.45
CA SER A 47 -8.74 6.43 5.99
C SER A 47 -8.46 6.19 7.48
N LYS A 48 -9.50 5.92 8.26
CA LYS A 48 -9.37 5.64 9.71
C LYS A 48 -8.59 4.37 10.02
N ASP A 49 -8.65 3.40 9.12
CA ASP A 49 -7.97 2.10 9.21
C ASP A 49 -6.56 2.11 8.58
N CYS A 50 -6.12 3.26 8.06
CA CYS A 50 -4.84 3.41 7.36
C CYS A 50 -4.70 2.51 6.10
N ILE A 51 -5.81 2.05 5.51
CA ILE A 51 -5.79 1.19 4.32
C ILE A 51 -5.91 2.01 3.04
N CYS A 52 -5.06 1.68 2.06
CA CYS A 52 -5.22 2.08 0.67
C CYS A 52 -6.05 1.03 -0.07
N ARG A 53 -7.29 1.35 -0.44
CA ARG A 53 -8.22 0.42 -1.13
C ARG A 53 -8.07 0.41 -2.65
N LYS A 54 -7.32 1.37 -3.18
CA LYS A 54 -7.03 1.48 -4.62
C LYS A 54 -5.53 1.68 -4.84
N PRO A 55 -4.72 0.65 -4.53
CA PRO A 55 -3.29 0.70 -4.79
C PRO A 55 -3.02 0.79 -6.31
N SER A 56 -1.77 1.11 -6.67
CA SER A 56 -1.41 1.27 -8.07
C SER A 56 -1.67 -0.01 -8.88
N ARG A 57 -1.89 0.10 -10.19
CA ARG A 57 -2.07 -1.07 -11.08
C ARG A 57 -0.89 -2.05 -11.04
N ALA A 58 0.31 -1.55 -10.69
CA ALA A 58 1.50 -2.38 -10.54
C ALA A 58 1.52 -3.19 -9.23
N TRP A 59 0.68 -2.84 -8.25
CA TRP A 59 0.69 -3.46 -6.92
C TRP A 59 0.41 -4.96 -6.97
N LYS A 60 -0.62 -5.41 -7.69
CA LYS A 60 -0.95 -6.85 -7.76
C LYS A 60 0.26 -7.71 -8.15
N LYS A 61 1.00 -7.30 -9.18
CA LYS A 61 2.22 -8.00 -9.61
C LYS A 61 3.30 -7.98 -8.51
N GLN A 62 3.45 -6.87 -7.81
CA GLN A 62 4.41 -6.73 -6.72
C GLN A 62 4.01 -7.56 -5.49
N TYR A 63 2.74 -7.60 -5.14
CA TYR A 63 2.22 -8.41 -4.05
C TYR A 63 2.59 -9.89 -4.25
N HIS A 64 2.33 -10.45 -5.44
CA HIS A 64 2.73 -11.82 -5.76
C HIS A 64 4.24 -12.02 -5.65
N LYS A 65 5.05 -11.11 -6.21
CA LYS A 65 6.51 -11.17 -6.12
C LYS A 65 7.00 -11.20 -4.66
N LEU A 66 6.41 -10.36 -3.79
CA LEU A 66 6.78 -10.30 -2.39
C LEU A 66 6.26 -11.52 -1.61
N SER A 67 5.07 -12.03 -1.94
CA SER A 67 4.49 -13.22 -1.32
C SER A 67 5.29 -14.49 -1.64
N GLU A 68 5.76 -14.64 -2.88
CA GLU A 68 6.59 -15.78 -3.29
C GLU A 68 8.00 -15.71 -2.68
N GLY A 69 8.53 -14.50 -2.48
CA GLY A 69 9.83 -14.27 -1.86
C GLY A 69 9.87 -14.41 -0.33
N GLN A 70 8.72 -14.57 0.34
CA GLN A 70 8.63 -14.79 1.80
C GLN A 70 8.73 -16.27 2.20
N THR A 71 8.49 -17.20 1.27
CA THR A 71 8.77 -18.62 1.45
C THR A 71 10.23 -18.89 1.13
N HIS A 72 11.17 -18.67 2.04
CA HIS A 72 12.50 -19.33 2.06
C HIS A 72 13.27 -18.87 3.32
N GLU A 73 13.00 -19.49 4.45
CA GLU A 73 13.96 -19.81 5.52
C GLU A 73 13.50 -21.04 6.30
#